data_AF-A0A8T4DA00-F1
#
_entry.id   AF-A0A8T4DA00-F1
#
_cell.length_a   1.000
_cell.length_b   1.000
_cell.length_c   1.000
_cell.angle_alpha   90.00
_cell.angle_beta   90.00
_cell.angle_gamma   90.00
#
_symmetry.space_group_name_H-M   'P 1'
#
loop_
_entity.id
_entity.type
_entity.pdbx_description
1 polymer ?
#
loop_
_entity_poly.entity_id
_entity_poly.type
_entity_poly.pdbx_seq_one_letter_code
_entity_poly.pdbx_strand_id
1 'polypeptide(L)'
;MFFCDDKNTLIELAINEIQNHGFHHAKINDKLLGGHTEHVLCLYYKDDSRKHELAERNKQEYGVKYRYWKSDSDTLKGKYSKEFLDKLSEDARKYFTTQKKLIEFKDRKGKLILRQKNKEKQD
;
A
#
# COMPACT_ATOMS: atom_id res chain seq x y z
N MET A 1 -4.60 -5.11 -0.85
CA MET A 1 -3.22 -5.64 -0.94
C MET A 1 -3.29 -7.09 -1.40
N PHE A 2 -2.49 -7.40 -2.41
CA PHE A 2 -2.42 -8.71 -3.06
C PHE A 2 -1.06 -9.33 -2.82
N PHE A 3 -1.03 -10.66 -2.74
CA PHE A 3 0.17 -11.44 -2.45
C PHE A 3 0.28 -12.56 -3.48
N CYS A 4 1.44 -12.68 -4.12
CA CYS A 4 1.72 -13.72 -5.11
C CYS A 4 3.22 -13.98 -5.15
N ASP A 5 3.62 -15.23 -5.33
CA ASP A 5 5.01 -15.62 -5.58
C ASP A 5 5.49 -15.16 -6.97
N ASP A 6 4.62 -15.15 -7.97
CA ASP A 6 4.92 -14.59 -9.29
C ASP A 6 4.71 -13.06 -9.34
N LYS A 7 5.82 -12.34 -9.50
CA LYS A 7 5.82 -10.89 -9.67
C LYS A 7 5.12 -10.46 -10.97
N ASN A 8 5.18 -11.25 -12.04
CA ASN A 8 4.60 -10.89 -13.33
C ASN A 8 3.08 -10.86 -13.26
N THR A 9 2.46 -11.86 -12.63
CA THR A 9 1.02 -11.88 -12.32
C THR A 9 0.58 -10.61 -11.57
N LEU A 10 1.36 -10.12 -10.60
CA LEU A 10 1.06 -8.87 -9.90
C LEU A 10 1.19 -7.63 -10.79
N ILE A 11 2.14 -7.63 -11.73
CA ILE A 11 2.32 -6.55 -12.69
C ILE A 11 1.12 -6.48 -13.63
N GLU A 12 0.68 -7.61 -14.18
CA GLU A 12 -0.48 -7.68 -15.07
C GLU A 12 -1.76 -7.21 -14.37
N LEU A 13 -2.00 -7.67 -13.13
CA LEU A 13 -3.10 -7.21 -12.30
C LEU A 13 -3.03 -5.67 -12.13
N ALA A 14 -1.87 -5.14 -11.78
CA ALA A 14 -1.69 -3.72 -11.57
C ALA A 14 -1.97 -2.89 -12.84
N ILE A 15 -1.51 -3.37 -14.00
CA ILE A 15 -1.76 -2.73 -15.30
C ILE A 15 -3.26 -2.72 -15.60
N ASN A 16 -3.95 -3.86 -15.45
CA ASN A 16 -5.38 -3.96 -15.73
C ASN A 16 -6.20 -3.00 -14.84
N GLU A 17 -5.91 -2.99 -13.54
CA GLU A 17 -6.62 -2.13 -12.58
C GLU A 17 -6.39 -0.64 -12.85
N ILE A 18 -5.18 -0.26 -13.26
CA ILE A 18 -4.89 1.14 -13.62
C ILE A 18 -5.59 1.53 -14.92
N GLN A 19 -5.49 0.71 -15.96
CA GLN A 19 -5.97 1.06 -17.29
C GLN A 19 -7.50 0.97 -17.41
N ASN A 20 -8.11 -0.05 -16.81
CA ASN A 20 -9.52 -0.39 -17.05
C ASN A 20 -10.44 -0.08 -15.87
N HIS A 21 -9.90 0.09 -14.66
CA HIS A 21 -10.71 0.21 -13.44
C HIS A 21 -10.44 1.50 -12.65
N GLY A 22 -9.63 2.41 -13.20
CA GLY A 22 -9.48 3.78 -12.71
C GLY A 22 -8.63 3.89 -11.44
N PHE A 23 -7.88 2.85 -11.07
CA PHE A 23 -6.85 2.98 -10.04
C PHE A 23 -5.75 3.94 -10.54
N HIS A 24 -5.31 4.86 -9.69
CA HIS A 24 -4.37 5.90 -10.12
C HIS A 24 -2.91 5.54 -9.82
N HIS A 25 -2.67 4.54 -8.97
CA HIS A 25 -1.32 4.15 -8.59
C HIS A 25 -1.23 2.72 -8.07
N ALA A 26 -0.10 2.08 -8.34
CA ALA A 26 0.25 0.75 -7.85
C ALA A 26 1.70 0.72 -7.37
N LYS A 27 1.99 -0.12 -6.37
CA LYS A 27 3.35 -0.39 -5.89
C LYS A 27 3.53 -1.88 -5.67
N ILE A 28 4.63 -2.40 -6.19
CA ILE A 28 5.08 -3.78 -5.97
C ILE A 28 6.43 -3.71 -5.25
N ASN A 29 6.65 -4.56 -4.25
CA ASN A 29 7.97 -4.67 -3.64
C ASN A 29 8.96 -5.31 -4.61
N ASP A 30 10.11 -4.67 -4.78
CA ASP A 30 11.12 -5.15 -5.71
C ASP A 30 11.84 -6.41 -5.18
N LYS A 31 12.12 -6.43 -3.88
CA LYS A 31 12.73 -7.55 -3.16
C LYS A 31 11.76 -8.13 -2.16
N LEU A 32 11.83 -9.45 -1.96
CA LEU A 32 11.12 -10.14 -0.90
C LEU A 32 11.57 -9.61 0.47
N LEU A 33 10.62 -9.39 1.38
CA LEU A 33 10.89 -8.94 2.74
C LEU A 33 11.21 -10.16 3.61
N GLY A 34 12.24 -10.07 4.46
CA GLY A 34 12.70 -11.09 5.43
C GLY A 34 11.99 -12.45 5.44
N GLY A 35 12.54 -13.44 4.72
CA GLY A 35 12.07 -14.83 4.74
C GLY A 35 10.71 -15.09 4.09
N HIS A 36 10.03 -14.06 3.56
CA HIS A 36 8.79 -14.24 2.82
C HIS A 36 9.05 -14.71 1.38
N THR A 37 8.17 -15.56 0.86
CA THR A 37 8.23 -16.10 -0.51
C THR A 37 7.31 -15.36 -1.50
N GLU A 38 6.42 -14.51 -1.00
CA GLU A 38 5.42 -13.80 -1.81
C GLU A 38 5.82 -12.32 -2.01
N HIS A 39 5.69 -11.83 -3.23
CA HIS A 39 5.60 -10.42 -3.54
C HIS A 39 4.26 -9.84 -3.11
N VAL A 40 4.22 -8.53 -2.91
CA VAL A 40 3.09 -7.75 -2.41
C VAL A 40 2.80 -6.62 -3.38
N LEU A 41 1.56 -6.57 -3.84
CA LEU A 41 1.02 -5.47 -4.62
C LEU A 41 0.06 -4.62 -3.77
N CYS A 42 0.33 -3.32 -3.76
CA CYS A 42 -0.51 -2.28 -3.19
C CYS A 42 -1.14 -1.47 -4.32
N LEU A 43 -2.46 -1.53 -4.47
CA LEU A 43 -3.24 -0.63 -5.32
C LEU A 43 -3.77 0.54 -4.50
N TYR A 44 -3.81 1.72 -5.12
CA TYR A 44 -4.26 2.95 -4.49
C TYR A 44 -5.42 3.55 -5.27
N TYR A 45 -6.48 3.88 -4.53
CA TYR A 45 -7.63 4.64 -5.01
C TYR A 45 -7.91 5.81 -4.07
N LYS A 46 -8.76 6.74 -4.49
CA LYS A 46 -9.04 7.99 -3.75
C LYS A 46 -9.68 7.75 -2.38
N ASP A 47 -10.43 6.66 -2.24
CA ASP A 47 -11.18 6.25 -1.06
C ASP A 47 -11.37 4.72 -1.06
N ASP A 48 -12.14 4.19 -0.10
CA ASP A 48 -12.39 2.76 0.06
C ASP A 48 -13.63 2.23 -0.68
N SER A 49 -14.26 3.06 -1.52
CA SER A 49 -15.52 2.71 -2.21
C SER A 49 -15.39 1.49 -3.13
N ARG A 50 -14.20 1.25 -3.67
CA ARG A 50 -13.92 0.17 -4.63
C ARG A 50 -13.48 -1.14 -3.99
N LYS A 51 -13.37 -1.21 -2.65
CA LYS A 51 -12.79 -2.38 -1.97
C LYS A 51 -13.56 -3.68 -2.20
N HIS A 52 -14.89 -3.60 -2.32
CA HIS A 52 -15.76 -4.76 -2.53
C HIS A 52 -15.71 -5.23 -3.98
N GLU A 53 -15.86 -4.30 -4.92
CA GLU A 53 -15.73 -4.58 -6.37
C GLU A 53 -14.37 -5.20 -6.70
N LEU A 54 -13.29 -4.64 -6.17
CA LEU A 54 -11.94 -5.15 -6.36
C LEU A 54 -11.77 -6.57 -5.80
N ALA A 55 -12.35 -6.85 -4.63
CA ALA A 55 -12.28 -8.18 -4.01
C ALA A 55 -13.03 -9.22 -4.83
N GLU A 56 -14.22 -8.90 -5.34
CA GLU A 56 -15.01 -9.79 -6.18
C GLU A 56 -14.33 -10.00 -7.54
N ARG A 57 -13.85 -8.93 -8.18
CA ARG A 57 -13.10 -9.02 -9.44
C ARG A 57 -11.88 -9.92 -9.29
N ASN A 58 -11.14 -9.78 -8.20
CA ASN A 58 -9.99 -10.63 -7.96
C ASN A 58 -10.35 -12.12 -7.85
N LYS A 59 -11.49 -12.46 -7.25
CA LYS A 59 -11.95 -13.87 -7.20
C LYS A 59 -12.29 -14.41 -8.58
N GLN A 60 -12.79 -13.56 -9.48
CA GLN A 60 -13.28 -13.94 -10.80
C GLN A 60 -12.17 -13.95 -11.86
N GLU A 61 -11.28 -12.95 -11.83
CA GLU A 61 -10.34 -12.66 -12.93
C GLU A 61 -8.90 -13.07 -12.61
N TYR A 62 -8.42 -12.82 -11.38
CA TYR A 62 -6.98 -12.96 -11.07
C TYR A 62 -6.62 -14.17 -10.24
N GLY A 63 -7.50 -14.59 -9.31
CA GLY A 63 -7.22 -15.69 -8.38
C GLY A 63 -6.08 -15.43 -7.40
N VAL A 64 -5.60 -14.18 -7.27
CA VAL A 64 -4.48 -13.83 -6.39
C VAL A 64 -4.93 -13.72 -4.94
N LYS A 65 -4.05 -14.03 -3.98
CA LYS A 65 -4.33 -13.90 -2.55
C LYS A 65 -4.56 -12.44 -2.16
N TYR A 66 -5.81 -12.06 -2.02
CA TYR A 66 -6.23 -10.74 -1.54
C TYR A 66 -6.42 -10.75 -0.03
N ARG A 67 -5.67 -9.91 0.69
CA ARG A 67 -5.67 -9.89 2.16
C ARG A 67 -6.64 -8.86 2.74
N TYR A 68 -6.45 -7.59 2.40
CA TYR A 68 -7.30 -6.52 2.91
C TYR A 68 -7.09 -5.19 2.16
N TRP A 69 -8.06 -4.31 2.33
CA TRP A 69 -7.97 -2.89 2.00
C TRP A 69 -7.51 -2.11 3.24
N LYS A 70 -6.56 -1.19 3.07
CA LYS A 70 -6.08 -0.33 4.16
C LYS A 70 -6.15 1.12 3.72
N SER A 71 -6.77 1.97 4.54
CA SER A 71 -6.80 3.41 4.25
C SER A 71 -5.41 4.02 4.40
N ASP A 72 -5.13 5.07 3.62
CA ASP A 72 -3.91 5.86 3.80
C ASP A 72 -3.83 6.44 5.22
N SER A 73 -4.97 6.81 5.81
CA SER A 73 -5.05 7.35 7.17
C SER A 73 -4.56 6.35 8.23
N ASP A 74 -4.91 5.07 8.10
CA ASP A 74 -4.47 4.02 9.02
C ASP A 74 -2.99 3.72 8.85
N THR A 75 -2.50 3.81 7.61
CA THR A 75 -1.07 3.69 7.30
C THR A 75 -0.27 4.84 7.91
N LEU A 76 -0.80 6.06 7.89
CA LEU A 76 -0.16 7.25 8.48
C LEU A 76 -0.18 7.25 10.01
N LYS A 77 -1.25 6.72 10.61
CA LYS A 77 -1.40 6.55 12.06
C LYS A 77 -0.63 5.36 12.63
N GLY A 78 0.14 4.64 11.80
CA GLY A 78 0.91 3.48 12.25
C GLY A 78 0.04 2.31 12.72
N LYS A 79 -1.23 2.23 12.29
CA LYS A 79 -2.15 1.16 12.70
C LYS A 79 -1.86 -0.09 11.88
N TYR A 80 -1.06 -1.00 12.42
CA TYR A 80 -0.81 -2.33 11.86
C TYR A 80 -1.31 -3.41 12.82
N SER A 81 -1.62 -4.60 12.31
CA SER A 81 -2.04 -5.71 13.16
C SER A 81 -0.90 -6.14 14.10
N LYS A 82 -1.26 -6.62 15.29
CA LYS A 82 -0.28 -7.11 16.27
C LYS A 82 0.60 -8.23 15.68
N GLU A 83 -0.01 -9.15 14.94
CA GLU A 83 0.64 -10.25 14.24
C GLU A 83 1.68 -9.80 13.20
N PHE A 84 1.49 -8.64 12.57
CA PHE A 84 2.48 -8.06 11.67
C PHE A 84 3.63 -7.44 12.47
N LEU A 85 3.32 -6.68 13.52
CA LEU A 85 4.32 -6.00 14.34
C LEU A 85 5.21 -6.96 15.13
N ASP A 86 4.67 -8.10 15.57
CA ASP A 86 5.41 -9.10 16.34
C ASP A 86 6.39 -9.92 15.47
N LYS A 87 6.28 -9.85 14.13
CA LYS A 87 7.21 -10.48 13.18
C LYS A 87 8.38 -9.59 12.79
N LEU A 88 8.37 -8.33 13.22
CA LEU A 88 9.39 -7.35 12.87
C LEU A 88 10.44 -7.25 13.97
N SER A 89 11.67 -6.91 13.59
CA SER A 89 12.69 -6.44 14.56
C SER A 89 12.22 -5.15 15.24
N GLU A 90 12.79 -4.82 16.40
CA GLU A 90 12.42 -3.61 17.15
C GLU A 90 12.54 -2.33 16.31
N ASP A 91 13.61 -2.20 15.52
CA ASP A 91 13.82 -1.04 14.64
C ASP A 91 12.76 -0.95 13.53
N ALA A 92 12.44 -2.08 12.90
CA ALA A 92 11.40 -2.13 11.88
C ALA A 92 10.03 -1.83 12.52
N ARG A 93 9.73 -2.39 13.69
CA ARG A 93 8.49 -2.11 14.42
C ARG A 93 8.36 -0.61 14.69
N LYS A 94 9.42 0.05 15.17
CA LYS A 94 9.46 1.51 15.40
C LYS A 94 9.22 2.28 14.10
N TYR A 95 9.84 1.88 12.99
CA TYR A 95 9.60 2.49 11.67
C TYR A 95 8.12 2.43 11.22
N PHE A 96 7.45 1.30 11.47
CA PHE A 96 6.06 1.10 11.06
C PHE A 96 5.04 1.73 12.02
N THR A 97 5.34 1.85 13.32
CA THR A 97 4.42 2.43 14.31
C THR A 97 4.58 3.94 14.51
N THR A 98 5.70 4.53 14.11
CA THR A 98 5.91 5.98 14.23
C THR A 98 4.96 6.74 13.31
N GLN A 99 4.23 7.74 13.85
CA GLN A 99 3.35 8.58 13.06
C GLN A 99 4.16 9.36 12.02
N LYS A 100 3.88 9.10 10.75
CA LYS A 100 4.57 9.79 9.65
C LYS A 100 3.96 11.18 9.50
N LYS A 101 4.73 12.22 9.83
CA LYS A 101 4.32 13.61 9.59
C LYS A 101 4.12 13.82 8.08
N LEU A 102 2.90 14.16 7.72
CA LEU A 102 2.56 14.67 6.40
C LEU A 102 3.02 16.12 6.33
N ILE A 103 3.92 16.42 5.39
CA ILE A 103 4.21 17.81 5.04
C ILE A 103 3.23 18.16 3.92
N GLU A 104 2.29 19.05 4.25
CA GLU A 104 1.35 19.62 3.30
C GLU A 104 1.90 20.95 2.78
N PHE A 105 2.26 21.00 1.50
CA PHE A 105 2.60 22.24 0.84
C PHE A 105 1.31 22.89 0.31
N LYS A 106 1.01 24.11 0.78
CA LYS A 106 -0.16 24.90 0.35
C LYS A 106 0.30 26.13 -0.42
N ASP A 107 -0.48 26.58 -1.40
CA ASP A 107 -0.22 27.82 -2.13
C ASP A 107 -0.52 29.05 -1.27
N ARG A 108 -0.22 30.24 -1.81
CA ARG A 108 -0.49 31.51 -1.13
C ARG A 108 -1.99 31.78 -0.88
N LYS A 109 -2.88 30.98 -1.47
CA LYS A 109 -4.34 31.02 -1.29
C LYS A 109 -4.85 29.88 -0.38
N GLY A 110 -3.94 29.08 0.21
CA GLY A 110 -4.27 27.97 1.09
C GLY A 110 -4.65 26.66 0.39
N LYS A 111 -4.57 26.59 -0.95
CA LYS A 111 -4.87 25.38 -1.72
C LYS A 111 -3.71 24.40 -1.64
N LEU A 112 -4.00 23.15 -1.29
CA LEU A 112 -3.01 22.07 -1.21
C LEU A 112 -2.37 21.82 -2.59
N ILE A 113 -1.06 22.05 -2.71
CA ILE A 113 -0.28 21.84 -3.94
C ILE A 113 0.33 20.44 -3.96
N LEU A 114 0.93 20.02 -2.84
CA LEU A 114 1.71 18.78 -2.78
C LEU A 114 1.64 18.16 -1.39
N ARG A 115 1.48 16.84 -1.33
CA ARG A 115 1.64 16.05 -0.10
C ARG A 115 2.90 15.22 -0.21
N GLN A 116 3.88 15.51 0.63
CA GLN A 116 5.10 14.72 0.70
C GLN A 116 5.20 14.04 2.06
N LYS A 117 5.52 12.74 2.05
CA LYS A 117 5.83 11.97 3.26
C LYS A 117 7.26 12.31 3.64
N ASN A 118 7.48 12.89 4.83
CA ASN A 118 8.83 13.11 5.32
C ASN A 118 9.46 11.74 5.60
N LYS A 119 10.47 11.35 4.81
CA LYS A 119 11.40 10.28 5.20
C LYS A 119 12.45 10.99 6.03
N GLU A 120 12.37 10.92 7.36
CA GLU A 120 13.52 11.32 8.18
C GLU A 120 14.72 10.50 7.70
N LYS A 121 15.76 11.20 7.23
CA LYS A 121 17.07 10.62 6.95
C LYS A 121 17.56 10.01 8.26
N GLN A 122 17.88 8.73 8.24
CA GLN A 122 18.74 8.14 9.25
C GLN A 122 20.17 8.60 8.91
N ASP A 123 20.72 9.48 9.75
CA ASP A 123 22.17 9.65 9.93
C ASP A 123 22.74 8.42 10.67
#